data_AF-A0A3M3ERC3-F1
#
_entry.id   AF-A0A3M3ERC3-F1
#
_cell.length_a   1.000
_cell.length_b   1.000
_cell.length_c   1.000
_cell.angle_alpha   90.00
_cell.angle_beta   90.00
_cell.angle_gamma   90.00
#
_symmetry.space_group_name_H-M   'P 1'
#
loop_
_entity.id
_entity.type
_entity.pdbx_description
1 polymer ?
#
loop_
_entity_poly.entity_id
_entity_poly.type
_entity_poly.pdbx_seq_one_letter_code
_entity_poly.pdbx_strand_id
1 'polypeptide(L)'
;MKHTAFAGLFISAALLASPVFAADLCETNLTKIRNDMVSTKQLSEGLKTDLNMDVAKAEQAHQKGTEEGTKDCIAITTQALQKLQNNAKGDPQ
;
A
#
# COMPACT_ATOMS: atom_id res chain seq x y z
N MET A 1 -16.79 -13.56 58.18
CA MET A 1 -16.49 -14.53 57.10
C MET A 1 -16.90 -13.92 55.76
N LYS A 2 -15.99 -13.94 54.78
CA LYS A 2 -16.14 -14.01 53.31
C LYS A 2 -17.36 -13.34 52.64
N HIS A 3 -17.13 -12.21 51.95
CA HIS A 3 -17.77 -11.93 50.65
C HIS A 3 -16.79 -11.16 49.75
N THR A 4 -15.85 -11.89 49.14
CA THR A 4 -15.08 -11.41 47.98
C THR A 4 -16.02 -11.35 46.78
N ALA A 5 -16.53 -10.16 46.47
CA ALA A 5 -17.25 -9.88 45.23
C ALA A 5 -16.24 -9.52 44.13
N PHE A 6 -15.59 -10.54 43.56
CA PHE A 6 -14.93 -10.41 42.27
C PHE A 6 -16.00 -10.58 41.19
N ALA A 7 -16.49 -9.49 40.60
CA ALA A 7 -17.26 -9.56 39.37
C ALA A 7 -17.15 -8.23 38.61
N GLY A 8 -16.55 -8.29 37.41
CA GLY A 8 -16.63 -7.19 36.45
C GLY A 8 -15.30 -6.65 35.95
N LEU A 9 -14.31 -7.51 35.67
CA LEU A 9 -13.23 -7.12 34.76
C LEU A 9 -13.85 -7.04 33.35
N PHE A 10 -14.41 -5.88 33.00
CA PHE A 10 -14.77 -5.58 31.60
C PHE A 10 -13.46 -5.48 30.82
N ILE A 11 -13.02 -6.62 30.29
CA ILE A 11 -12.02 -6.63 29.23
C ILE A 11 -12.76 -6.09 28.00
N SER A 12 -12.75 -4.76 27.86
CA SER A 12 -12.91 -4.13 26.57
C SER A 12 -11.74 -4.61 25.73
N ALA A 13 -11.94 -5.72 25.01
CA ALA A 13 -11.09 -6.06 23.88
C ALA A 13 -11.20 -4.88 22.92
N ALA A 14 -10.29 -3.92 23.07
CA ALA A 14 -10.11 -2.86 22.11
C ALA A 14 -9.89 -3.59 20.79
N LEU A 15 -10.88 -3.49 19.91
CA LEU A 15 -10.82 -3.93 18.53
C LEU A 15 -9.42 -3.54 18.04
N LEU A 16 -8.61 -4.56 17.72
CA LEU A 16 -7.32 -4.39 17.07
C LEU A 16 -7.52 -3.32 16.02
N ALA A 17 -6.87 -2.17 16.23
CA ALA A 17 -6.98 -1.01 15.37
C ALA A 17 -6.68 -1.43 13.94
N SER A 18 -7.72 -1.74 13.20
CA SER A 18 -7.66 -1.91 11.76
C SER A 18 -8.41 -0.68 11.25
N PRO A 19 -7.69 0.36 10.83
CA PRO A 19 -8.31 1.50 10.17
C PRO A 19 -8.72 1.03 8.76
N VAL A 20 -9.74 0.16 8.67
CA VAL A 20 -10.30 -0.28 7.36
C VAL A 20 -11.16 0.84 6.74
N PHE A 21 -11.33 1.96 7.44
CA PHE A 21 -12.07 3.13 6.97
C PHE A 21 -11.19 4.31 6.52
N ALA A 22 -9.86 4.15 6.53
CA ALA A 22 -8.97 5.00 5.74
C ALA A 22 -8.47 4.14 4.58
N ALA A 23 -8.60 4.64 3.34
CA ALA A 23 -7.99 3.97 2.20
C ALA A 23 -6.50 3.75 2.50
N ASP A 24 -6.07 2.50 2.48
CA ASP A 24 -4.66 2.16 2.65
C ASP A 24 -3.84 2.93 1.60
N LEU A 25 -2.75 3.57 2.04
CA LEU A 25 -1.89 4.36 1.16
C LEU A 25 -1.28 3.49 0.06
N CYS A 26 -0.93 2.24 0.38
CA CYS A 26 -0.43 1.28 -0.59
C CYS A 26 -1.50 1.00 -1.67
N GLU A 27 -2.74 0.66 -1.29
CA GLU A 27 -3.83 0.46 -2.26
C GLU A 27 -4.15 1.72 -3.09
N THR A 28 -4.08 2.90 -2.46
CA THR A 28 -4.26 4.19 -3.14
C THR A 28 -3.19 4.39 -4.22
N ASN A 29 -1.93 4.11 -3.89
CA ASN A 29 -0.84 4.23 -4.86
C ASN A 29 -0.93 3.17 -5.95
N LEU A 30 -1.28 1.92 -5.63
CA LEU A 30 -1.50 0.85 -6.61
C LEU A 30 -2.58 1.24 -7.63
N THR A 31 -3.71 1.76 -7.14
CA THR A 31 -4.79 2.27 -7.99
C THR A 31 -4.31 3.40 -8.89
N LYS A 32 -3.55 4.35 -8.33
CA LYS A 32 -2.99 5.47 -9.09
C LYS A 32 -2.03 5.00 -10.19
N ILE A 33 -1.11 4.09 -9.90
CA ILE A 33 -0.16 3.54 -10.87
C ILE A 33 -0.92 2.87 -12.02
N ARG A 34 -1.89 2.00 -11.73
CA ARG A 34 -2.67 1.32 -12.77
C ARG A 34 -3.41 2.31 -13.66
N ASN A 35 -4.00 3.35 -13.09
CA ASN A 35 -4.68 4.41 -13.84
C ASN A 35 -3.71 5.22 -14.70
N ASP A 36 -2.54 5.57 -14.17
CA ASP A 36 -1.50 6.32 -14.88
C ASP A 36 -0.90 5.48 -16.02
N MET A 37 -0.73 4.17 -15.83
CA MET A 37 -0.27 3.24 -16.86
C MET A 37 -1.23 3.11 -18.05
N VAL A 38 -2.54 3.18 -17.79
CA VAL A 38 -3.57 3.12 -18.85
C VAL A 38 -3.74 4.48 -19.54
N SER A 39 -3.64 5.58 -18.79
CA SER A 39 -3.87 6.93 -19.33
C SER A 39 -2.64 7.54 -20.03
N THR A 40 -1.43 7.07 -19.72
CA THR A 40 -0.20 7.57 -20.35
C THR A 40 0.01 6.95 -21.72
N LYS A 41 -0.14 7.76 -22.78
CA LYS A 41 0.02 7.32 -24.19
C LYS A 41 1.46 7.00 -24.63
N GLN A 42 2.46 7.36 -23.84
CA GLN A 42 3.89 7.23 -24.19
C GLN A 42 4.69 6.60 -23.05
N LEU A 43 4.43 5.32 -22.74
CA LEU A 43 5.32 4.52 -21.91
C LEU A 43 6.17 3.65 -22.83
N SER A 44 7.49 3.64 -22.63
CA SER A 44 8.34 2.65 -23.28
C SER A 44 7.99 1.25 -22.78
N GLU A 45 8.20 0.22 -23.62
CA GLU A 45 7.95 -1.17 -23.21
C GLU A 45 8.82 -1.60 -22.01
N GLY A 46 10.04 -1.05 -21.91
CA GLY A 46 10.91 -1.25 -20.75
C GLY A 46 10.29 -0.67 -19.47
N LEU A 47 9.86 0.59 -19.50
CA LEU A 47 9.22 1.24 -18.35
C LEU A 47 7.91 0.53 -17.97
N LYS A 48 7.12 0.09 -18.95
CA LYS A 48 5.89 -0.68 -18.69
C LYS A 48 6.18 -2.02 -18.02
N THR A 49 7.23 -2.71 -18.43
CA THR A 49 7.70 -3.96 -17.81
C THR A 49 8.12 -3.73 -16.37
N ASP A 50 8.94 -2.69 -16.13
CA ASP A 50 9.40 -2.32 -14.79
C ASP A 50 8.23 -1.98 -13.86
N LEU A 51 7.26 -1.18 -14.33
CA LEU A 51 6.08 -0.80 -13.55
C LEU A 51 5.20 -2.02 -13.23
N ASN A 52 5.01 -2.95 -14.16
CA ASN A 52 4.29 -4.20 -13.90
C ASN A 52 5.00 -5.04 -12.82
N MET A 53 6.33 -5.12 -12.88
CA MET A 53 7.11 -5.82 -11.84
C MET A 53 7.00 -5.13 -10.48
N ASP A 54 7.05 -3.80 -10.44
CA ASP A 54 6.90 -3.04 -9.20
C ASP A 54 5.50 -3.23 -8.59
N VAL A 55 4.43 -3.19 -9.40
CA VAL A 55 3.06 -3.48 -8.97
C VAL A 55 2.96 -4.89 -8.38
N ALA A 56 3.49 -5.91 -9.07
CA ALA A 56 3.45 -7.29 -8.57
C ALA A 56 4.20 -7.45 -7.23
N LYS A 57 5.38 -6.83 -7.08
CA LYS A 57 6.14 -6.86 -5.82
C LYS A 57 5.41 -6.13 -4.69
N ALA A 58 4.81 -4.98 -4.98
CA ALA A 58 4.03 -4.21 -4.02
C ALA A 58 2.80 -4.99 -3.54
N GLU A 59 2.06 -5.62 -4.45
CA GLU A 59 0.93 -6.50 -4.10
C GLU A 59 1.38 -7.67 -3.22
N GLN A 60 2.48 -8.34 -3.59
CA GLN A 60 3.04 -9.43 -2.77
C GLN A 60 3.46 -8.95 -1.38
N ALA A 61 4.03 -7.75 -1.27
CA ALA A 61 4.41 -7.17 0.02
C ALA A 61 3.16 -6.85 0.87
N HIS A 62 2.15 -6.25 0.27
CA HIS A 62 0.90 -5.91 0.94
C HIS A 62 0.12 -7.15 1.41
N GLN A 63 0.09 -8.20 0.57
CA GLN A 63 -0.57 -9.49 0.88
C GLN A 63 0.00 -10.20 2.12
N LYS A 64 1.22 -9.85 2.57
CA LYS A 64 1.76 -10.37 3.83
C LYS A 64 0.93 -9.95 5.03
N GLY A 65 0.16 -8.86 4.93
CA GLY A 65 -0.69 -8.36 6.01
C GLY A 65 0.09 -7.89 7.25
N THR A 66 1.38 -7.58 7.10
CA THR A 66 2.24 -7.06 8.17
C THR A 66 2.50 -5.57 8.01
N GLU A 67 2.94 -4.92 9.08
CA GLU A 67 3.34 -3.50 9.05
C GLU A 67 4.51 -3.28 8.08
N GLU A 68 5.51 -4.18 8.11
CA GLU A 68 6.65 -4.16 7.20
C GLU A 68 6.20 -4.36 5.75
N GLY A 69 5.29 -5.31 5.49
CA GLY A 69 4.74 -5.54 4.16
C GLY A 69 3.99 -4.33 3.61
N THR A 70 3.27 -3.61 4.48
CA THR A 70 2.58 -2.37 4.14
C THR A 70 3.60 -1.25 3.82
N LYS A 71 4.63 -1.09 4.65
CA LYS A 71 5.72 -0.12 4.42
C LYS A 71 6.47 -0.40 3.12
N ASP A 72 6.80 -1.67 2.86
CA ASP A 72 7.45 -2.12 1.62
C ASP A 72 6.58 -1.81 0.41
N CYS A 73 5.28 -2.10 0.46
CA CYS A 73 4.35 -1.73 -0.60
C CYS A 73 4.34 -0.21 -0.85
N ILE A 74 4.22 0.60 0.21
CA ILE A 74 4.23 2.06 0.09
C ILE A 74 5.53 2.55 -0.56
N ALA A 75 6.69 2.00 -0.16
CA ALA A 75 7.98 2.38 -0.72
C ALA A 75 8.09 2.04 -2.21
N ILE A 76 7.75 0.81 -2.59
CA ILE A 76 7.79 0.34 -3.99
C ILE A 76 6.85 1.16 -4.86
N THR A 77 5.60 1.36 -4.40
CA THR A 77 4.60 2.12 -5.17
C THR A 77 4.95 3.60 -5.28
N THR A 78 5.54 4.21 -4.25
CA THR A 78 6.05 5.58 -4.32
C THR A 78 7.15 5.72 -5.38
N GLN A 79 8.08 4.76 -5.44
CA GLN A 79 9.11 4.74 -6.47
C GLN A 79 8.52 4.56 -7.88
N ALA A 80 7.53 3.69 -8.05
CA ALA A 80 6.85 3.50 -9.34
C ALA A 80 6.15 4.79 -9.82
N LEU A 81 5.49 5.51 -8.90
CA LEU A 81 4.89 6.81 -9.19
C LEU A 81 5.94 7.87 -9.60
N GLN A 82 7.13 7.85 -9.00
CA GLN A 82 8.23 8.74 -9.41
C GLN A 82 8.70 8.41 -10.83
N LYS A 83 8.82 7.13 -11.20
CA LYS A 83 9.17 6.73 -12.58
C LYS A 83 8.15 7.25 -13.59
N LEU A 84 6.86 7.12 -13.29
CA LEU A 84 5.77 7.67 -14.11
C LEU A 84 5.85 9.20 -14.22
N GLN A 85 6.11 9.90 -13.12
CA GLN A 85 6.28 11.35 -13.13
C GLN A 85 7.47 11.80 -13.98
N ASN A 86 8.59 11.08 -13.91
CA ASN A 86 9.80 11.41 -14.67
C ASN A 86 9.58 11.18 -16.17
N ASN A 87 8.85 10.13 -16.53
CA ASN A 87 8.41 9.90 -17.91
C ASN A 87 7.55 11.05 -18.44
N ALA A 88 6.60 11.55 -17.63
CA ALA A 88 5.73 12.66 -18.02
C ALA A 88 6.46 14.01 -18.18
N LYS A 89 7.60 14.20 -17.49
CA LYS A 89 8.41 15.43 -17.57
C LYS A 89 9.35 15.45 -18.78
N GLY A 90 9.46 14.35 -19.54
CA GLY A 90 10.36 14.27 -20.69
C GLY A 90 11.83 14.47 -20.33
N ASP A 91 12.24 14.07 -19.11
CA ASP A 91 13.63 14.21 -18.66
C ASP A 91 14.56 13.48 -19.65
N PRO A 92 15.60 14.14 -20.19
CA PRO A 92 16.52 13.48 -21.10
C PRO A 92 17.29 12.43 -20.30
N GLN A 93 17.03 11.14 -20.59
CA GLN A 93 17.91 10.06 -20.18
C GLN A 93 19.32 10.27 -20.72
#